data_AF-A0A183HQA5-F1
#
_entry.id   AF-A0A183HQA5-F1
#
_cell.length_a   1.000
_cell.length_b   1.000
_cell.length_c   1.000
_cell.angle_alpha   90.00
_cell.angle_beta   90.00
_cell.angle_gamma   90.00
#
_symmetry.space_group_name_H-M   'P 1'
#
loop_
_entity.id
_entity.type
_entity.pdbx_description
1 polymer ?
#
loop_
_entity_poly.entity_id
_entity_poly.type
_entity_poly.pdbx_seq_one_letter_code
_entity_poly.pdbx_strand_id
1 'polypeptide(L)'
;MGLSGAEDEENNQRLISFLKEQHGDIAVEFSLSSDAIVAIAAAFQNGGVVIVAGTGSTCRLLKADSSVHGVGGWGHQISDAGSAFWIARRLIQCIFDEEDGLHPSPYSISKIKRLFLEFFGLCDKTGILETLYTNFDKSKIASFTAHVAKEANDDPLIRHVFRDAGKQLGLYVRAISRNFDEEMLDNAPLLLIGSVWQSWELLKDGKVPI
;
A
#
# COMPACT_ATOMS: atom_id res chain seq x y z
N MET A 1 -21.16 -5.81 -4.29
CA MET A 1 -20.47 -5.11 -3.18
C MET A 1 -18.96 -5.16 -3.40
N GLY A 2 -18.22 -4.14 -2.98
CA GLY A 2 -16.75 -4.11 -3.01
C GLY A 2 -16.20 -4.16 -1.60
N LEU A 3 -15.38 -5.17 -1.26
CA LEU A 3 -14.79 -5.33 0.07
C LEU A 3 -13.26 -5.52 -0.02
N SER A 4 -12.52 -4.89 0.90
CA SER A 4 -11.08 -5.16 1.05
C SER A 4 -10.87 -6.63 1.42
N GLY A 5 -9.99 -7.33 0.71
CA GLY A 5 -9.67 -8.74 0.95
C GLY A 5 -10.64 -9.75 0.31
N ALA A 6 -11.64 -9.30 -0.44
CA ALA A 6 -12.55 -10.17 -1.19
C ALA A 6 -11.91 -10.72 -2.49
N GLU A 7 -10.71 -11.28 -2.37
CA GLU A 7 -9.96 -11.93 -3.47
C GLU A 7 -10.02 -13.46 -3.37
N ASP A 8 -10.51 -13.99 -2.26
CA ASP A 8 -10.69 -15.41 -2.01
C ASP A 8 -12.11 -15.84 -2.37
N GLU A 9 -12.24 -16.61 -3.44
CA GLU A 9 -13.53 -17.00 -4.00
C GLU A 9 -14.36 -17.85 -3.02
N GLU A 10 -13.73 -18.71 -2.23
CA GLU A 10 -14.43 -19.59 -1.27
C GLU A 10 -15.07 -18.76 -0.14
N ASN A 11 -14.31 -17.85 0.45
CA ASN A 11 -14.82 -16.95 1.48
C ASN A 11 -15.88 -15.99 0.93
N ASN A 12 -15.69 -15.51 -0.31
CA ASN A 12 -16.67 -14.67 -0.98
C ASN A 12 -18.00 -15.41 -1.17
N GLN A 13 -17.97 -16.67 -1.62
CA GLN A 13 -19.16 -17.49 -1.78
C GLN A 13 -19.83 -17.81 -0.44
N ARG A 14 -19.05 -18.09 0.62
CA ARG A 14 -19.60 -18.28 1.97
C ARG A 14 -20.37 -17.06 2.45
N LEU A 15 -19.82 -15.85 2.25
CA LEU A 15 -20.50 -14.61 2.63
C LEU A 15 -21.77 -14.40 1.81
N ILE A 16 -21.74 -14.65 0.50
CA ILE A 16 -22.91 -14.55 -0.37
C ILE A 16 -24.01 -15.53 0.07
N SER A 17 -23.65 -16.79 0.36
CA SER A 17 -24.61 -17.80 0.84
C SER A 17 -25.24 -17.40 2.16
N PHE A 18 -24.44 -16.92 3.12
CA PHE A 18 -24.95 -16.39 4.38
C PHE A 18 -25.96 -15.24 4.19
N LEU A 19 -25.65 -14.27 3.31
CA LEU A 19 -26.55 -13.16 3.02
C LEU A 19 -27.85 -13.62 2.37
N LYS A 20 -27.79 -14.57 1.45
CA LYS A 20 -28.98 -15.16 0.82
C LYS A 20 -29.86 -15.88 1.84
N GLU A 21 -29.27 -16.64 2.76
CA GLU A 21 -29.99 -17.42 3.76
C GLU A 21 -30.62 -16.55 4.85
N GLN A 22 -29.90 -15.54 5.35
CA GLN A 22 -30.34 -14.73 6.50
C GLN A 22 -31.05 -13.44 6.10
N HIS A 23 -30.77 -12.92 4.90
CA HIS A 23 -31.15 -11.58 4.44
C HIS A 23 -31.57 -11.54 2.96
N GLY A 24 -32.13 -12.64 2.44
CA GLY A 24 -32.60 -12.74 1.05
C GLY A 24 -33.73 -11.77 0.69
N ASP A 25 -34.29 -11.06 1.66
CA ASP A 25 -35.28 -10.01 1.49
C ASP A 25 -34.67 -8.65 1.09
N ILE A 26 -33.36 -8.46 1.27
CA ILE A 26 -32.68 -7.17 1.00
C ILE A 26 -32.35 -6.98 -0.48
N ALA A 27 -32.08 -8.07 -1.21
CA ALA A 27 -31.74 -8.00 -2.63
C ALA A 27 -32.06 -9.31 -3.36
N VAL A 28 -32.40 -9.20 -4.66
CA VAL A 28 -32.66 -10.36 -5.53
C VAL A 28 -31.36 -11.10 -5.88
N GLU A 29 -30.25 -10.36 -5.98
CA GLU A 29 -28.94 -10.91 -6.32
C GLU A 29 -27.86 -10.29 -5.44
N PHE A 30 -26.90 -11.13 -5.04
CA PHE A 30 -25.73 -10.73 -4.27
C PHE A 30 -24.47 -11.08 -5.07
N SER A 31 -23.66 -10.07 -5.36
CA SER A 31 -22.34 -10.22 -5.95
C SER A 31 -21.29 -9.57 -5.05
N LEU A 32 -20.11 -10.18 -4.99
CA LEU A 32 -19.00 -9.70 -4.19
C LEU A 32 -17.72 -9.68 -5.05
N SER A 33 -16.99 -8.58 -4.95
CA SER A 33 -15.67 -8.42 -5.56
C SER A 33 -14.79 -7.58 -4.65
N SER A 34 -13.50 -7.47 -4.96
CA SER A 34 -12.62 -6.58 -4.21
C SER A 34 -12.99 -5.12 -4.45
N ASP A 35 -12.77 -4.28 -3.43
CA ASP A 35 -12.92 -2.83 -3.51
C ASP A 35 -12.10 -2.21 -4.66
N ALA A 36 -10.90 -2.74 -4.91
CA ALA A 36 -10.03 -2.35 -6.01
C ALA A 36 -10.68 -2.58 -7.39
N ILE A 37 -11.28 -3.76 -7.62
CA ILE A 37 -11.92 -4.08 -8.91
C ILE A 37 -13.20 -3.27 -9.11
N VAL A 38 -14.01 -3.10 -8.05
CA VAL A 38 -15.19 -2.24 -8.11
C VAL A 38 -14.81 -0.79 -8.43
N ALA A 39 -13.69 -0.30 -7.88
CA ALA A 39 -13.19 1.03 -8.18
C ALA A 39 -12.76 1.19 -9.65
N ILE A 40 -12.12 0.17 -10.24
CA ILE A 40 -11.79 0.16 -11.67
C ILE A 40 -13.06 0.22 -12.52
N ALA A 41 -14.02 -0.67 -12.25
CA ALA A 41 -15.27 -0.75 -13.00
C ALA A 41 -16.12 0.53 -12.90
N ALA A 42 -16.00 1.27 -11.79
CA ALA A 42 -16.65 2.56 -11.62
C ALA A 42 -15.93 3.70 -12.37
N ALA A 43 -14.61 3.60 -12.55
CA ALA A 43 -13.80 4.63 -13.18
C ALA A 43 -13.67 4.48 -14.70
N PHE A 44 -13.66 3.25 -15.22
CA PHE A 44 -13.34 2.95 -16.61
C PHE A 44 -14.33 1.96 -17.24
N GLN A 45 -14.72 2.22 -18.49
CA GLN A 45 -15.70 1.39 -19.21
C GLN A 45 -15.11 0.06 -19.72
N ASN A 46 -13.85 0.07 -20.19
CA ASN A 46 -13.22 -1.09 -20.82
C ASN A 46 -12.12 -1.71 -19.94
N GLY A 47 -12.25 -1.58 -18.63
CA GLY A 47 -11.22 -1.98 -17.68
C GLY A 47 -10.08 -0.96 -17.56
N GLY A 48 -9.08 -1.31 -16.77
CA GLY A 48 -7.97 -0.45 -16.41
C GLY A 48 -7.19 -0.98 -15.21
N VAL A 49 -6.24 -0.17 -14.75
CA VAL A 49 -5.37 -0.51 -13.63
C VAL A 49 -5.69 0.38 -12.45
N VAL A 50 -5.71 -0.19 -11.24
CA VAL A 50 -5.72 0.56 -9.99
C VAL A 50 -4.47 0.25 -9.19
N ILE A 51 -3.85 1.29 -8.64
CA ILE A 51 -2.83 1.16 -7.61
C ILE A 51 -3.38 1.75 -6.32
N VAL A 52 -3.50 0.89 -5.33
CA VAL A 52 -3.84 1.29 -3.97
C VAL A 52 -2.54 1.45 -3.18
N ALA A 53 -2.34 2.59 -2.54
CA ALA A 53 -1.25 2.87 -1.61
C ALA A 53 -1.80 3.67 -0.41
N GLY A 54 -2.18 2.95 0.64
CA GLY A 54 -2.63 3.47 1.93
C GLY A 54 -1.85 2.80 3.06
N THR A 55 -2.54 2.29 4.08
CA THR A 55 -1.91 1.46 5.13
C THR A 55 -1.21 0.23 4.55
N GLY A 56 -1.78 -0.39 3.52
CA GLY A 56 -1.14 -1.40 2.67
C GLY A 56 -1.03 -0.92 1.22
N SER A 57 -0.59 -1.80 0.32
CA SER A 57 -0.53 -1.49 -1.11
C SER A 57 -0.86 -2.68 -1.99
N THR A 58 -1.58 -2.44 -3.07
CA THR A 58 -1.91 -3.45 -4.07
C THR A 58 -2.03 -2.84 -5.45
N CYS A 59 -1.79 -3.63 -6.49
CA CYS A 59 -2.02 -3.24 -7.88
C CYS A 59 -2.94 -4.29 -8.51
N ARG A 60 -4.02 -3.85 -9.15
CA ARG A 60 -5.00 -4.72 -9.81
C ARG A 60 -5.27 -4.21 -11.22
N LEU A 61 -5.46 -5.14 -12.14
CA LEU A 61 -5.86 -4.92 -13.53
C LEU A 61 -7.20 -5.62 -13.72
N LEU A 62 -8.17 -4.90 -14.25
CA LEU A 62 -9.40 -5.45 -14.81
C LEU A 62 -9.34 -5.26 -16.32
N LYS A 63 -9.52 -6.33 -17.10
CA LYS A 63 -9.60 -6.27 -18.56
C LYS A 63 -11.04 -6.10 -19.05
N ALA A 64 -11.18 -5.75 -20.33
CA ALA A 64 -12.48 -5.65 -21.00
C ALA A 64 -13.23 -6.99 -21.03
N ASP A 65 -12.52 -8.13 -21.07
CA ASP A 65 -13.09 -9.48 -20.96
C ASP A 65 -13.46 -9.89 -19.51
N SER A 66 -13.38 -8.95 -18.57
CA SER A 66 -13.59 -9.13 -17.12
C SER A 66 -12.55 -10.00 -16.41
N SER A 67 -11.47 -10.43 -17.07
CA SER A 67 -10.37 -11.09 -16.39
C SER A 67 -9.62 -10.12 -15.47
N VAL A 68 -9.11 -10.66 -14.36
CA VAL A 68 -8.45 -9.89 -13.31
C VAL A 68 -7.04 -10.40 -13.09
N HIS A 69 -6.08 -9.47 -13.04
CA HIS A 69 -4.70 -9.75 -12.65
C HIS A 69 -4.30 -8.92 -11.44
N GLY A 70 -3.43 -9.45 -10.59
CA GLY A 70 -2.97 -8.79 -9.37
C GLY A 70 -1.47 -8.86 -9.16
N VAL A 71 -0.90 -7.77 -8.67
CA VAL A 71 0.48 -7.68 -8.19
C VAL A 71 0.47 -7.07 -6.79
N GLY A 72 1.16 -7.72 -5.84
CA GLY A 72 1.14 -7.32 -4.44
C GLY A 72 -0.23 -7.50 -3.79
N GLY A 73 -0.43 -6.84 -2.64
CA GLY A 73 -1.65 -6.98 -1.84
C GLY A 73 -1.61 -8.14 -0.83
N TRP A 74 -0.47 -8.79 -0.64
CA TRP A 74 -0.31 -9.92 0.29
C TRP A 74 -0.12 -9.53 1.77
N GLY A 75 -0.45 -8.28 2.11
CA GLY A 75 -0.31 -7.73 3.46
C GLY A 75 1.14 -7.51 3.90
N HIS A 76 1.31 -7.01 5.12
CA HIS A 76 2.57 -6.43 5.59
C HIS A 76 3.69 -7.43 5.88
N GLN A 77 3.34 -8.70 6.06
CA GLN A 77 4.32 -9.76 6.31
C GLN A 77 5.01 -10.24 5.03
N ILE A 78 4.31 -10.15 3.90
CA ILE A 78 4.78 -10.71 2.62
C ILE A 78 5.03 -9.61 1.58
N SER A 79 4.23 -8.54 1.59
CA SER A 79 4.20 -7.50 0.56
C SER A 79 4.02 -6.11 1.18
N ASP A 80 3.08 -5.31 0.66
CA ASP A 80 2.83 -3.91 1.00
C ASP A 80 3.96 -2.93 0.63
N ALA A 81 4.82 -3.30 -0.32
CA ALA A 81 5.90 -2.42 -0.79
C ALA A 81 5.35 -1.09 -1.34
N GLY A 82 5.89 0.03 -0.83
CA GLY A 82 5.43 1.37 -1.17
C GLY A 82 4.21 1.88 -0.41
N SER A 83 3.62 1.06 0.48
CA SER A 83 2.57 1.50 1.40
C SER A 83 3.08 2.42 2.52
N ALA A 84 2.16 3.04 3.25
CA ALA A 84 2.46 3.79 4.46
C ALA A 84 3.07 2.90 5.56
N PHE A 85 2.65 1.64 5.71
CA PHE A 85 3.30 0.73 6.65
C PHE A 85 4.75 0.45 6.24
N TRP A 86 4.99 0.21 4.94
CA TRP A 86 6.32 -0.06 4.42
C TRP A 86 7.27 1.12 4.61
N ILE A 87 6.82 2.35 4.32
CA ILE A 87 7.61 3.57 4.53
C ILE A 87 7.99 3.72 6.02
N ALA A 88 7.02 3.62 6.92
CA ALA A 88 7.26 3.71 8.36
C ALA A 88 8.25 2.64 8.84
N ARG A 89 8.04 1.38 8.45
CA ARG A 89 8.93 0.27 8.79
C ARG A 89 10.35 0.50 8.28
N ARG A 90 10.53 1.00 7.05
CA ARG A 90 11.85 1.29 6.48
C ARG A 90 12.59 2.37 7.25
N LEU A 91 11.90 3.44 7.63
CA LEU A 91 12.48 4.50 8.45
C LEU A 91 12.88 4.01 9.85
N ILE A 92 12.03 3.21 10.49
CA ILE A 92 12.34 2.57 11.78
C ILE A 92 13.55 1.62 11.64
N GLN A 93 13.59 0.83 10.57
CA GLN A 93 14.71 -0.06 10.28
C GLN A 93 16.02 0.72 10.12
N CYS A 94 16.03 1.87 9.43
CA CYS A 94 17.24 2.71 9.32
C CYS A 94 17.76 3.19 10.68
N ILE A 95 16.88 3.49 11.65
CA ILE A 95 17.29 3.86 13.01
C ILE A 95 17.99 2.69 13.69
N PHE A 96 17.39 1.49 13.62
CA PHE A 96 17.96 0.30 14.24
C PHE A 96 19.29 -0.09 13.61
N ASP A 97 19.34 -0.16 12.28
CA ASP A 97 20.52 -0.59 11.52
C ASP A 97 21.73 0.33 11.79
N GLU A 98 21.53 1.65 11.85
CA GLU A 98 22.59 2.62 12.15
C GLU A 98 23.08 2.49 13.60
N GLU A 99 22.16 2.43 14.57
CA GLU A 99 22.52 2.36 15.99
C GLU A 99 23.15 1.03 16.41
N ASP A 100 22.77 -0.07 15.76
CA ASP A 100 23.37 -1.39 15.98
C ASP A 100 24.65 -1.59 15.16
N GLY A 101 25.03 -0.63 14.30
CA GLY A 101 26.22 -0.70 13.47
C GLY A 101 26.15 -1.75 12.35
N LEU A 102 24.94 -2.12 11.92
CA LEU A 102 24.70 -3.14 10.88
C LEU A 102 24.85 -2.55 9.48
N HIS A 103 24.04 -1.55 9.16
CA HIS A 103 24.08 -0.86 7.87
C HIS A 103 24.05 0.65 8.12
N PRO A 104 25.09 1.39 7.71
CA PRO A 104 25.09 2.83 7.88
C PRO A 104 24.00 3.46 7.02
N SER A 105 23.26 4.39 7.61
CA SER A 105 22.26 5.18 6.92
C SER A 105 22.93 6.11 5.91
N PRO A 106 22.38 6.27 4.69
CA PRO A 106 22.94 7.19 3.69
C PRO A 106 22.86 8.66 4.11
N TYR A 107 22.06 8.97 5.13
CA TYR A 107 21.87 10.32 5.69
C TYR A 107 21.72 10.26 7.21
N SER A 108 21.83 11.40 7.89
CA SER A 108 21.66 11.46 9.35
C SER A 108 20.30 10.92 9.81
N ILE A 109 20.31 10.05 10.84
CA ILE A 109 19.10 9.52 11.46
C ILE A 109 18.55 10.41 12.59
N SER A 110 19.22 11.51 12.96
CA SER A 110 18.91 12.24 14.20
C SER A 110 17.48 12.77 14.24
N LYS A 111 17.01 13.36 13.14
CA LYS A 111 15.66 13.92 13.05
C LYS A 111 14.60 12.82 13.01
N ILE A 112 14.78 11.78 12.19
CA ILE A 112 13.83 10.65 12.15
C ILE A 112 13.75 9.91 13.49
N LYS A 113 14.88 9.74 14.19
CA LYS A 113 14.91 9.14 15.53
C LYS A 113 14.10 9.97 16.52
N ARG A 114 14.28 11.30 16.53
CA ARG A 114 13.49 12.18 17.39
C ARG A 114 11.99 12.05 17.11
N LEU A 115 11.59 12.16 15.84
CA LEU A 115 10.18 12.02 15.44
C LEU A 115 9.60 10.66 15.81
N PHE A 116 10.39 9.59 15.67
CA PHE A 116 10.02 8.24 16.05
C PHE A 116 9.77 8.11 17.56
N LEU A 117 10.70 8.59 18.39
CA LEU A 117 10.54 8.55 19.84
C LEU A 117 9.34 9.40 20.30
N GLU A 118 9.18 10.61 19.75
CA GLU A 118 8.06 11.50 20.06
C GLU A 118 6.72 10.91 19.64
N PHE A 119 6.61 10.37 18.43
CA PHE A 119 5.36 9.82 17.89
C PHE A 119 4.87 8.60 18.65
N PHE A 120 5.79 7.69 19.02
CA PHE A 120 5.44 6.47 19.75
C PHE A 120 5.49 6.64 21.27
N GLY A 121 5.92 7.80 21.79
CA GLY A 121 6.02 8.08 23.22
C GLY A 121 7.10 7.24 23.91
N LEU A 122 8.27 7.09 23.28
CA LEU A 122 9.33 6.18 23.70
C LEU A 122 10.53 6.93 24.31
N CYS A 123 11.17 6.34 25.31
CA CYS A 123 12.44 6.83 25.85
C CYS A 123 13.63 6.43 24.96
N ASP A 124 13.57 5.23 24.38
CA ASP A 124 14.59 4.68 23.49
C ASP A 124 13.97 3.71 22.45
N LYS A 125 14.78 3.24 21.51
CA LYS A 125 14.30 2.39 20.40
C LYS A 125 13.68 1.08 20.84
N THR A 126 14.08 0.51 21.97
CA THR A 126 13.59 -0.80 22.43
C THR A 126 12.11 -0.76 22.84
N GLY A 127 11.61 0.41 23.25
CA GLY A 127 10.21 0.58 23.62
C GLY A 127 9.22 0.30 22.48
N ILE A 128 9.66 0.33 21.22
CA ILE A 128 8.79 -0.02 20.08
C ILE A 128 8.37 -1.48 20.06
N LEU A 129 9.13 -2.38 20.71
CA LEU A 129 8.88 -3.83 20.69
C LEU A 129 7.49 -4.17 21.25
N GLU A 130 7.01 -3.43 22.25
CA GLU A 130 5.64 -3.61 22.75
C GLU A 130 4.59 -3.32 21.67
N THR A 131 4.78 -2.24 20.90
CA THR A 131 3.89 -1.88 19.77
C THR A 131 4.02 -2.86 18.60
N LEU A 132 5.16 -3.52 18.42
CA LEU A 132 5.37 -4.45 17.30
C LEU A 132 4.89 -5.88 17.60
N TYR A 133 4.97 -6.34 18.84
CA TYR A 133 4.74 -7.74 19.19
C TYR A 133 3.54 -7.97 20.11
N THR A 134 3.27 -7.08 21.07
CA THR A 134 2.21 -7.28 22.06
C THR A 134 0.93 -6.55 21.63
N ASN A 135 1.06 -5.26 21.31
CA ASN A 135 -0.06 -4.37 21.00
C ASN A 135 -0.01 -3.97 19.52
N PHE A 136 0.16 -4.96 18.64
CA PHE A 136 0.35 -4.74 17.22
C PHE A 136 -0.87 -4.06 16.58
N ASP A 137 -0.65 -2.84 16.08
CA ASP A 137 -1.60 -2.09 15.28
C ASP A 137 -0.89 -1.58 14.02
N LYS A 138 -1.19 -2.23 12.89
CA LYS A 138 -0.66 -1.88 11.58
C LYS A 138 -0.98 -0.43 11.20
N SER A 139 -2.18 0.04 11.51
CA SER A 139 -2.63 1.40 11.19
C SER A 139 -1.90 2.44 12.03
N LYS A 140 -1.63 2.15 13.30
CA LYS A 140 -0.80 3.02 14.17
C LYS A 140 0.61 3.18 13.61
N ILE A 141 1.25 2.07 13.20
CA ILE A 141 2.59 2.10 12.60
C ILE A 141 2.56 2.86 11.27
N ALA A 142 1.59 2.57 10.39
CA ALA A 142 1.45 3.26 9.11
C ALA A 142 1.19 4.77 9.26
N SER A 143 0.49 5.19 10.33
CA SER A 143 0.22 6.60 10.62
C SER A 143 1.50 7.41 10.90
N PHE A 144 2.60 6.76 11.30
CA PHE A 144 3.90 7.40 11.41
C PHE A 144 4.36 8.01 10.07
N THR A 145 4.02 7.38 8.94
CA THR A 145 4.34 7.90 7.60
C THR A 145 3.74 9.28 7.34
N ALA A 146 2.48 9.50 7.74
CA ALA A 146 1.85 10.81 7.57
C ALA A 146 2.47 11.88 8.49
N HIS A 147 2.98 11.47 9.66
CA HIS A 147 3.69 12.36 10.57
C HIS A 147 5.03 12.81 9.96
N VAL A 148 5.83 11.88 9.44
CA VAL A 148 7.16 12.18 8.87
C VAL A 148 7.09 12.83 7.49
N ALA A 149 6.03 12.60 6.70
CA ALA A 149 5.86 13.22 5.39
C ALA A 149 5.90 14.76 5.44
N LYS A 150 5.41 15.35 6.53
CA LYS A 150 5.42 16.80 6.77
C LYS A 150 6.82 17.38 6.89
N GLU A 151 7.76 16.55 7.32
CA GLU A 151 9.15 16.90 7.61
C GLU A 151 10.10 16.59 6.45
N ALA A 152 9.57 16.02 5.36
CA ALA A 152 10.36 15.50 4.25
C ALA A 152 11.17 16.57 3.51
N ASN A 153 10.69 17.81 3.43
CA ASN A 153 11.44 18.87 2.72
C ASN A 153 12.80 19.15 3.37
N ASP A 154 12.90 18.96 4.68
CA ASP A 154 14.08 19.28 5.48
C ASP A 154 14.89 18.03 5.89
N ASP A 155 14.51 16.84 5.39
CA ASP A 155 15.15 15.58 5.76
C ASP A 155 15.42 14.70 4.53
N PRO A 156 16.70 14.55 4.13
CA PRO A 156 17.05 13.75 2.96
C PRO A 156 16.81 12.25 3.14
N LEU A 157 16.83 11.71 4.38
CA LEU A 157 16.52 10.31 4.63
C LEU A 157 15.04 10.03 4.36
N ILE A 158 14.14 10.91 4.83
CA ILE A 158 12.70 10.80 4.57
C ILE A 158 12.45 10.84 3.06
N ARG A 159 13.03 11.83 2.34
CA ARG A 159 12.89 11.91 0.87
C ARG A 159 13.40 10.65 0.18
N HIS A 160 14.52 10.11 0.64
CA HIS A 160 15.11 8.90 0.07
C HIS A 160 14.17 7.70 0.21
N VAL A 161 13.57 7.48 1.39
CA VAL A 161 12.63 6.37 1.60
C VAL A 161 11.33 6.56 0.81
N PHE A 162 10.81 7.78 0.69
CA PHE A 162 9.65 8.04 -0.17
C PHE A 162 9.95 7.81 -1.65
N ARG A 163 11.14 8.20 -2.12
CA ARG A 163 11.59 7.88 -3.48
C ARG A 163 11.63 6.37 -3.73
N ASP A 164 12.14 5.61 -2.76
CA ASP A 164 12.14 4.15 -2.84
C ASP A 164 10.71 3.58 -2.86
N ALA A 165 9.79 4.15 -2.07
CA ALA A 165 8.38 3.78 -2.10
C ALA A 165 7.75 4.02 -3.49
N GLY A 166 8.03 5.18 -4.11
CA GLY A 166 7.61 5.46 -5.49
C GLY A 166 8.16 4.42 -6.48
N LYS A 167 9.41 4.00 -6.30
CA LYS A 167 10.02 2.92 -7.09
C LYS A 167 9.30 1.60 -6.91
N GLN A 168 8.95 1.22 -5.68
CA GLN A 168 8.19 -0.02 -5.44
C GLN A 168 6.81 0.00 -6.11
N LEU A 169 6.10 1.13 -6.04
CA LEU A 169 4.81 1.29 -6.71
C LEU A 169 4.97 1.23 -8.24
N GLY A 170 6.02 1.84 -8.80
CA GLY A 170 6.35 1.72 -10.22
C GLY A 170 6.69 0.29 -10.65
N LEU A 171 7.35 -0.49 -9.79
CA LEU A 171 7.60 -1.91 -10.03
C LEU A 171 6.30 -2.72 -10.10
N TYR A 172 5.27 -2.37 -9.33
CA TYR A 172 3.96 -3.02 -9.46
C TYR A 172 3.32 -2.75 -10.82
N VAL A 173 3.40 -1.50 -11.31
CA VAL A 173 2.89 -1.15 -12.65
C VAL A 173 3.63 -1.91 -13.74
N ARG A 174 4.96 -1.94 -13.68
CA ARG A 174 5.77 -2.68 -14.65
C ARG A 174 5.53 -4.20 -14.60
N ALA A 175 5.25 -4.75 -13.43
CA ALA A 175 4.94 -6.17 -13.31
C ALA A 175 3.56 -6.49 -13.90
N ILE A 176 2.56 -5.65 -13.63
CA ILE A 176 1.20 -5.88 -14.11
C ILE A 176 1.07 -5.61 -15.61
N SER A 177 1.88 -4.71 -16.18
CA SER A 177 1.88 -4.37 -17.61
C SER A 177 2.17 -5.54 -18.53
N ARG A 178 2.82 -6.60 -18.02
CA ARG A 178 3.00 -7.87 -18.76
C ARG A 178 1.69 -8.56 -19.13
N ASN A 179 0.59 -8.18 -18.48
CA ASN A 179 -0.74 -8.70 -18.75
C ASN A 179 -1.59 -7.67 -19.53
N PHE A 180 -1.04 -6.54 -19.97
CA PHE A 180 -1.81 -5.56 -20.75
C PHE A 180 -2.20 -6.12 -22.11
N ASP A 181 -3.38 -5.71 -22.58
CA ASP A 181 -3.76 -5.86 -23.99
C ASP A 181 -3.01 -4.82 -24.83
N GLU A 182 -2.90 -5.03 -26.14
CA GLU A 182 -2.14 -4.14 -27.04
C GLU A 182 -2.57 -2.67 -26.91
N GLU A 183 -3.88 -2.41 -26.82
CA GLU A 183 -4.42 -1.05 -26.66
C GLU A 183 -3.96 -0.36 -25.36
N MET A 184 -3.71 -1.12 -24.29
CA MET A 184 -3.28 -0.58 -23.01
C MET A 184 -1.77 -0.29 -22.97
N LEU A 185 -0.98 -0.85 -23.90
CA LEU A 185 0.46 -0.57 -23.95
C LEU A 185 0.76 0.89 -24.31
N ASP A 186 -0.10 1.50 -25.14
CA ASP A 186 0.03 2.89 -25.55
C ASP A 186 -0.60 3.87 -24.55
N ASN A 187 -1.74 3.50 -23.95
CA ASN A 187 -2.46 4.37 -23.01
C ASN A 187 -3.28 3.58 -21.98
N ALA A 188 -2.61 3.01 -20.98
CA ALA A 188 -3.28 2.31 -19.89
C ALA A 188 -4.03 3.30 -18.96
N PRO A 189 -5.36 3.16 -18.79
CA PRO A 189 -6.10 3.90 -17.79
C PRO A 189 -5.62 3.52 -16.38
N LEU A 190 -5.15 4.50 -15.60
CA LEU A 190 -4.58 4.29 -14.28
C LEU A 190 -5.35 5.07 -13.22
N LEU A 191 -5.82 4.36 -12.20
CA LEU A 191 -6.48 4.90 -11.03
C LEU A 191 -5.56 4.80 -9.81
N LEU A 192 -5.36 5.91 -9.09
CA LEU A 192 -4.53 5.96 -7.89
C LEU A 192 -5.42 6.17 -6.66
N ILE A 193 -5.39 5.24 -5.71
CA ILE A 193 -6.21 5.28 -4.48
C ILE A 193 -5.34 5.17 -3.24
N GLY A 194 -5.65 5.95 -2.21
CA GLY A 194 -5.03 5.84 -0.88
C GLY A 194 -4.22 7.08 -0.47
N SER A 195 -3.99 7.20 0.84
CA SER A 195 -3.41 8.40 1.44
C SER A 195 -1.95 8.66 1.08
N VAL A 196 -1.19 7.63 0.66
CA VAL A 196 0.23 7.79 0.28
C VAL A 196 0.35 8.70 -0.95
N TRP A 197 -0.63 8.70 -1.85
CA TRP A 197 -0.64 9.55 -3.04
C TRP A 197 -0.73 11.05 -2.75
N GLN A 198 -1.16 11.45 -1.54
CA GLN A 198 -1.08 12.85 -1.10
C GLN A 198 0.36 13.36 -1.04
N SER A 199 1.34 12.44 -0.99
CA SER A 199 2.77 12.72 -1.02
C SER A 199 3.39 12.51 -2.41
N TRP A 200 2.62 12.66 -3.50
CA TRP A 200 3.08 12.46 -4.88
C TRP A 200 4.43 13.11 -5.19
N GLU A 201 4.63 14.34 -4.74
CA GLU A 201 5.86 15.10 -4.96
C GLU A 201 7.11 14.42 -4.40
N LEU A 202 6.96 13.58 -3.36
CA LEU A 202 8.05 12.80 -2.76
C LEU A 202 8.24 11.43 -3.45
N LEU A 203 7.20 10.92 -4.13
CA LEU A 203 7.20 9.61 -4.79
C LEU A 203 7.69 9.69 -6.24
N LYS A 204 7.41 10.79 -6.94
CA LYS A 204 7.55 10.92 -8.40
C LYS A 204 8.96 10.71 -8.94
N ASP A 205 10.00 10.86 -8.11
CA ASP A 205 11.40 10.65 -8.51
C ASP A 205 11.82 9.17 -8.43
N GLY A 206 10.94 8.30 -7.93
CA GLY A 206 11.06 6.85 -7.95
C GLY A 206 10.61 6.23 -9.27
N LYS A 207 10.82 6.89 -10.42
CA LYS A 207 10.31 6.40 -11.71
C LYS A 207 10.95 5.07 -12.08
N VAL A 208 10.12 4.17 -12.61
CA VAL A 208 10.53 2.88 -13.18
C VAL A 208 10.15 2.89 -14.66
N PRO A 209 11.09 2.65 -15.59
CA PRO A 209 10.74 2.47 -16.99
C PRO A 209 9.89 1.21 -17.13
N ILE A 210 8.76 1.34 -17.83
CA ILE A 210 7.84 0.24 -18.16
C ILE A 210 8.32 -0.39 -19.46
#